data_AF-A0A522K7S8-F1
#
_entry.id   AF-A0A522K7S8-F1
#
_cell.length_a   1.000
_cell.length_b   1.000
_cell.length_c   1.000
_cell.angle_alpha   90.00
_cell.angle_beta   90.00
_cell.angle_gamma   90.00
#
_symmetry.space_group_name_H-M   'P 1'
#
loop_
_entity.id
_entity.type
_entity.pdbx_description
1 polymer ?
#
loop_
_entity_poly.entity_id
_entity_poly.type
_entity_poly.pdbx_seq_one_letter_code
_entity_poly.pdbx_strand_id
1 'polypeptide(L)'
;MTRPSSLDVLIDLAQNSADDAARQLQQLNGTRLDAQQQLNTLQVYREDYAQRLQKSMGRGLSASNYHNFRQFIVTLDEAISLQNKVVVQIDMKLESGRKQWRDEKRRLNSYTTLLSRQAQQQAIRDSRSEQRSNDEISANLLRRAGKTH
;
A
#
# COMPACT_ATOMS: atom_id res chain seq x y z
N MET A 1 -22.17 1.06 -27.88
CA MET A 1 -21.33 1.08 -26.67
C MET A 1 -20.10 1.92 -26.95
N THR A 2 -19.96 3.05 -26.26
CA THR A 2 -18.80 3.95 -26.37
C THR A 2 -17.56 3.22 -25.83
N ARG A 3 -16.48 3.15 -26.62
CA ARG A 3 -15.21 2.56 -26.18
C ARG A 3 -14.65 3.40 -25.01
N PRO A 4 -14.08 2.76 -23.97
CA PRO A 4 -13.46 3.49 -22.87
C PRO A 4 -12.37 4.40 -23.42
N SER A 5 -12.30 5.63 -22.91
CA SER A 5 -11.27 6.57 -23.32
C SER A 5 -9.90 6.06 -22.85
N SER A 6 -8.82 6.47 -23.52
CA SER A 6 -7.46 6.13 -23.06
C SER A 6 -7.21 6.56 -21.61
N LEU A 7 -7.89 7.60 -21.13
CA LEU A 7 -7.79 8.06 -19.75
C LEU A 7 -8.50 7.13 -18.76
N ASP A 8 -9.64 6.56 -19.14
CA ASP A 8 -10.35 5.56 -18.31
C ASP A 8 -9.46 4.32 -18.10
N VAL A 9 -8.81 3.84 -19.17
CA VAL A 9 -7.86 2.72 -19.08
C VAL A 9 -6.68 3.03 -18.16
N LEU A 10 -6.17 4.27 -18.20
CA LEU A 10 -5.09 4.70 -17.30
C LEU A 10 -5.54 4.79 -15.83
N ILE A 11 -6.78 5.19 -15.58
CA ILE A 11 -7.38 5.20 -14.23
C ILE A 11 -7.49 3.77 -13.71
N ASP A 12 -8.05 2.85 -14.50
CA ASP A 12 -8.20 1.45 -14.12
C ASP A 12 -6.85 0.81 -13.81
N LEU A 13 -5.84 1.06 -14.65
CA LEU A 13 -4.49 0.56 -14.42
C LEU A 13 -3.87 1.11 -13.14
N ALA A 14 -4.00 2.42 -12.88
CA ALA A 14 -3.47 3.04 -11.67
C ALA A 14 -4.20 2.58 -10.41
N GLN A 15 -5.52 2.36 -10.50
CA GLN A 15 -6.33 1.81 -9.42
C GLN A 15 -5.89 0.39 -9.08
N ASN A 16 -5.80 -0.49 -10.09
CA ASN A 16 -5.33 -1.86 -9.91
C ASN A 16 -3.92 -1.91 -9.30
N SER A 17 -3.01 -1.05 -9.78
CA SER A 17 -1.64 -0.96 -9.26
C SER A 17 -1.60 -0.49 -7.79
N ALA A 18 -2.44 0.48 -7.43
CA ALA A 18 -2.56 0.94 -6.05
C ALA A 18 -3.15 -0.12 -5.13
N ASP A 19 -4.13 -0.90 -5.59
CA ASP A 19 -4.74 -1.97 -4.82
C ASP A 19 -3.79 -3.17 -4.66
N ASP A 20 -3.02 -3.51 -5.69
CA ASP A 20 -1.94 -4.50 -5.62
C ASP A 20 -0.88 -4.10 -4.60
N ALA A 21 -0.40 -2.86 -4.65
CA ALA A 21 0.57 -2.35 -3.67
C ALA A 21 -0.01 -2.37 -2.24
N ALA A 22 -1.31 -2.08 -2.06
CA ALA A 22 -1.97 -2.18 -0.76
C ALA A 22 -2.01 -3.63 -0.25
N ARG A 23 -2.35 -4.60 -1.10
CA ARG A 23 -2.35 -6.03 -0.75
C ARG A 23 -0.96 -6.51 -0.36
N GLN A 24 0.08 -6.12 -1.10
CA GLN A 24 1.47 -6.45 -0.78
C GLN A 24 1.88 -5.87 0.57
N LEU A 25 1.52 -4.62 0.86
CA LEU A 25 1.77 -4.00 2.16
C LEU A 25 1.08 -4.74 3.30
N GLN A 26 -0.16 -5.18 3.12
CA GLN A 26 -0.86 -5.98 4.11
C GLN A 26 -0.12 -7.30 4.40
N GLN A 27 0.31 -8.01 3.37
CA GLN A 27 1.10 -9.24 3.52
C GLN A 27 2.41 -8.98 4.27
N LEU A 28 3.16 -7.94 3.88
CA LEU A 28 4.41 -7.57 4.53
C LEU A 28 4.21 -7.18 6.01
N ASN A 29 3.11 -6.51 6.36
CA ASN A 29 2.80 -6.21 7.76
C ASN A 29 2.52 -7.49 8.57
N GLY A 30 1.82 -8.47 7.98
CA GLY A 30 1.64 -9.79 8.59
C GLY A 30 2.98 -10.49 8.82
N THR A 31 3.81 -10.57 7.79
CA THR A 31 5.16 -11.17 7.90
C THR A 31 6.04 -10.46 8.94
N ARG A 32 5.93 -9.13 9.05
CA ARG A 32 6.63 -8.35 10.09
C ARG A 32 6.18 -8.74 11.48
N LEU A 33 4.86 -8.86 11.69
CA LEU A 33 4.29 -9.26 12.98
C LEU A 33 4.79 -10.63 13.39
N ASP A 34 4.75 -11.61 12.48
CA ASP A 34 5.23 -12.97 12.73
C ASP A 34 6.73 -12.98 13.05
N ALA A 35 7.53 -12.22 12.28
CA ALA A 35 8.97 -12.11 12.52
C ALA A 35 9.29 -11.47 13.88
N GLN A 36 8.51 -10.48 14.31
CA GLN A 36 8.66 -9.86 15.62
C GLN A 36 8.24 -10.80 16.75
N GLN A 37 7.17 -11.58 16.56
CA GLN A 37 6.75 -12.59 17.54
C GLN A 37 7.84 -13.64 17.73
N GLN A 38 8.43 -14.16 16.65
CA GLN A 38 9.55 -15.10 16.71
C GLN A 38 10.76 -14.50 17.45
N LEU A 39 11.10 -13.24 17.18
CA LEU A 39 12.17 -12.54 17.89
C LEU A 39 11.90 -12.47 19.40
N ASN A 40 10.69 -12.08 19.78
CA ASN A 40 10.29 -12.01 21.19
C ASN A 40 10.37 -13.39 21.86
N THR A 41 9.92 -14.44 21.17
CA THR A 41 10.02 -15.82 21.67
C THR A 41 11.48 -16.23 21.92
N LEU A 42 12.39 -15.92 20.98
CA LEU A 42 13.82 -16.21 21.16
C LEU A 42 14.41 -15.45 22.36
N GLN A 43 14.04 -14.18 22.55
CA GLN A 43 14.48 -13.37 23.68
C GLN A 43 14.00 -13.93 25.02
N VAL A 44 12.71 -14.28 25.12
CA VAL A 44 12.13 -14.92 26.31
C VAL A 44 12.84 -16.24 26.61
N TYR A 45 13.05 -17.09 25.60
CA TYR A 45 13.76 -18.35 25.80
C TYR A 45 15.19 -18.13 26.30
N ARG A 46 15.89 -17.14 25.76
CA ARG A 46 17.24 -16.80 26.21
C ARG A 46 17.27 -16.37 27.67
N GLU A 47 16.34 -15.52 28.09
CA GLU A 47 16.24 -15.04 29.47
C GLU A 47 15.92 -16.19 30.43
N ASP A 48 14.92 -17.01 30.10
CA ASP A 48 14.56 -18.20 30.88
C ASP A 48 15.75 -19.16 31.03
N TYR A 49 16.49 -19.37 29.94
CA TYR A 49 17.65 -20.24 29.95
C TYR A 49 18.77 -19.66 30.83
N ALA A 50 19.09 -18.37 30.70
CA ALA A 50 20.05 -17.66 31.55
C ALA A 50 19.71 -17.77 33.05
N GLN A 51 18.44 -17.58 33.42
CA GLN A 51 17.99 -17.71 34.80
C GLN A 51 18.15 -19.14 35.33
N ARG A 52 17.90 -20.16 34.50
CA ARG A 52 18.10 -21.57 34.88
C ARG A 52 19.57 -21.85 35.18
N LEU A 53 20.51 -21.35 34.38
CA LEU A 53 21.95 -21.49 34.71
C LEU A 53 22.28 -20.84 36.03
N GLN A 54 21.83 -19.61 36.27
CA GLN A 54 22.14 -18.90 37.51
C GLN A 54 21.69 -19.71 38.74
N LYS A 55 20.49 -20.31 38.69
CA LYS A 55 19.98 -21.19 39.74
C LYS A 55 20.80 -22.48 39.88
N SER A 56 21.23 -23.09 38.77
CA SER A 56 22.00 -24.33 38.80
C SER A 56 23.46 -24.12 39.23
N MET A 57 24.07 -22.97 38.96
CA MET A 57 25.41 -22.63 39.46
C MET A 57 25.46 -22.59 40.98
N GLY A 58 24.40 -22.08 41.63
CA GLY A 58 24.28 -22.06 43.10
C GLY A 58 24.18 -23.45 43.75
N ARG A 59 23.94 -24.52 42.97
CA ARG A 59 23.84 -25.91 43.45
C ARG A 59 25.04 -26.78 43.07
N GLY A 60 26.05 -26.20 42.41
CA GLY A 60 27.19 -26.93 41.85
C GLY A 60 26.84 -27.54 40.48
N LEU A 61 27.57 -27.12 39.43
CA LEU A 61 27.38 -27.60 38.06
C LEU A 61 28.65 -28.30 37.58
N SER A 62 28.51 -29.41 36.85
CA SER A 62 29.66 -30.03 36.18
C SER A 62 30.21 -29.13 35.07
N ALA A 63 31.51 -29.22 34.80
CA ALA A 63 32.16 -28.46 33.73
C ALA A 63 31.54 -28.73 32.34
N SER A 64 31.13 -29.98 32.08
CA SER A 64 30.45 -30.36 30.83
C SER A 64 29.09 -29.68 30.67
N ASN A 65 28.28 -29.64 31.74
CA ASN A 65 26.98 -28.96 31.72
C ASN A 65 27.14 -27.44 31.58
N TYR A 66 28.18 -26.86 32.19
CA TYR A 66 28.51 -25.45 32.00
C TYR A 66 28.86 -25.14 30.54
N HIS A 67 29.70 -25.98 29.92
CA HIS A 67 30.08 -25.82 28.52
C HIS A 67 28.88 -25.91 27.57
N ASN A 68 28.05 -26.94 27.72
CA ASN A 68 26.83 -27.10 26.92
C ASN A 68 25.90 -25.89 27.04
N PHE A 69 25.75 -25.36 28.25
CA PHE A 69 24.95 -24.17 28.49
C PHE A 69 25.48 -22.95 27.72
N ARG A 70 26.79 -22.70 27.82
CA ARG A 70 27.45 -21.58 27.12
C ARG A 70 27.29 -21.69 25.62
N GLN A 71 27.42 -22.90 25.07
CA GLN A 71 27.24 -23.14 23.64
C GLN A 71 25.81 -22.82 23.19
N PHE A 72 24.80 -23.25 23.95
CA PHE A 72 23.40 -22.98 23.58
C PHE A 72 23.05 -21.49 23.66
N ILE A 73 23.59 -20.75 24.63
CA ILE A 73 23.42 -19.29 24.68
C ILE A 73 24.01 -18.62 23.43
N VAL A 74 25.19 -19.05 22.98
CA VAL A 74 25.79 -18.53 21.75
C VAL A 74 24.88 -18.80 20.55
N THR A 75 24.33 -20.01 20.43
CA THR A 75 23.37 -20.35 19.37
C THR A 75 22.10 -19.49 19.43
N LEU A 76 21.55 -19.22 20.61
CA LEU A 76 20.40 -18.32 20.76
C LEU A 76 20.75 -16.88 20.38
N ASP A 77 21.92 -16.39 20.78
CA ASP A 77 22.39 -15.05 20.41
C ASP A 77 22.56 -14.89 18.89
N GLU A 78 23.10 -15.91 18.23
CA GLU A 78 23.20 -15.96 16.77
C GLU A 78 21.81 -15.96 16.11
N ALA A 79 20.88 -16.79 16.60
CA ALA A 79 19.51 -16.84 16.09
C ALA A 79 18.77 -15.49 16.27
N ILE A 80 18.92 -14.85 17.42
CA ILE A 80 18.37 -13.51 17.68
C ILE A 80 18.98 -12.48 16.73
N SER A 81 20.29 -12.52 16.50
CA SER A 81 20.97 -11.62 15.56
C SER A 81 20.43 -11.79 14.13
N LEU A 82 20.26 -13.04 13.68
CA LEU A 82 19.67 -13.34 12.38
C LEU A 82 18.22 -12.85 12.29
N GLN A 83 17.41 -13.10 13.31
CA GLN A 83 16.01 -12.67 13.32
C GLN A 83 15.87 -11.14 13.31
N ASN A 84 16.72 -10.42 14.03
CA ASN A 84 16.77 -8.95 13.95
C ASN A 84 17.05 -8.47 12.53
N LYS A 85 17.98 -9.10 11.80
CA LYS A 85 18.25 -8.77 10.39
C LYS A 85 17.02 -9.00 9.51
N VAL A 86 16.27 -10.08 9.75
CA VAL A 86 15.01 -10.36 9.04
C VAL A 86 13.99 -9.25 9.28
N VAL A 87 13.79 -8.84 10.54
CA VAL A 87 12.88 -7.73 10.89
C VAL A 87 13.28 -6.44 10.16
N VAL A 88 14.56 -6.07 10.19
CA VAL A 88 15.07 -4.87 9.50
C VAL A 88 14.84 -4.95 7.98
N GLN A 89 15.08 -6.11 7.36
CA GLN A 89 14.84 -6.30 5.93
C GLN A 89 13.36 -6.15 5.56
N ILE A 90 12.44 -6.65 6.41
CA ILE A 90 11.00 -6.49 6.21
C ILE A 90 10.61 -5.02 6.36
N ASP A 91 11.16 -4.31 7.36
CA ASP A 91 10.90 -2.89 7.57
C ASP A 91 11.35 -2.04 6.36
N MET A 92 12.50 -2.35 5.76
CA MET A 92 12.95 -1.70 4.52
C MET A 92 11.98 -1.96 3.35
N LYS A 93 11.50 -3.20 3.20
CA LYS A 93 10.51 -3.54 2.17
C LYS A 93 9.18 -2.83 2.39
N LEU A 94 8.72 -2.74 3.64
CA LEU A 94 7.52 -1.99 4.00
C LEU A 94 7.63 -0.52 3.62
N GLU A 95 8.78 0.12 3.90
CA GLU A 95 8.96 1.53 3.55
C GLU A 95 8.98 1.75 2.03
N SER A 96 9.68 0.88 1.29
CA SER A 96 9.66 0.89 -0.17
C SER A 96 8.24 0.69 -0.72
N GLY A 97 7.49 -0.28 -0.20
CA GLY A 97 6.11 -0.54 -0.59
C GLY A 97 5.18 0.64 -0.28
N ARG A 98 5.37 1.32 0.86
CA ARG A 98 4.58 2.52 1.23
C ARG A 98 4.84 3.67 0.28
N LYS A 99 6.09 3.82 -0.17
CA LYS A 99 6.43 4.83 -1.19
C LYS A 99 5.74 4.50 -2.52
N GLN A 100 5.88 3.26 -2.99
CA GLN A 100 5.22 2.82 -4.23
C GLN A 100 3.71 3.02 -4.19
N TRP A 101 3.05 2.60 -3.12
CA TRP A 101 1.61 2.77 -2.94
C TRP A 101 1.18 4.24 -2.99
N ARG A 102 1.93 5.14 -2.32
CA ARG A 102 1.67 6.58 -2.37
C ARG A 102 1.83 7.16 -3.76
N ASP A 103 2.83 6.71 -4.51
CA ASP A 103 3.08 7.18 -5.87
C ASP A 103 1.96 6.72 -6.83
N GLU A 104 1.48 5.47 -6.71
CA GLU A 104 0.33 4.99 -7.49
C GLU A 104 -0.97 5.73 -7.12
N LYS A 105 -1.22 6.01 -5.84
CA LYS A 105 -2.37 6.84 -5.42
C LYS A 105 -2.27 8.27 -5.96
N ARG A 106 -1.07 8.86 -6.00
CA ARG A 106 -0.87 10.18 -6.62
C ARG A 106 -1.17 10.15 -8.12
N ARG A 107 -0.73 9.11 -8.82
CA ARG A 107 -0.98 8.90 -10.25
C ARG A 107 -2.48 8.76 -10.53
N LEU A 108 -3.17 7.91 -9.77
CA LEU A 108 -4.62 7.74 -9.84
C LEU A 108 -5.35 9.08 -9.66
N ASN A 109 -5.04 9.83 -8.60
CA ASN A 109 -5.65 11.14 -8.33
C ASN A 109 -5.41 12.14 -9.46
N SER A 110 -4.25 12.08 -10.11
CA SER A 110 -3.92 12.95 -11.24
C SER A 110 -4.81 12.63 -12.44
N TYR A 111 -4.99 11.35 -12.77
CA TYR A 111 -5.84 10.93 -13.87
C TYR A 111 -7.33 11.20 -13.63
N THR A 112 -7.83 10.93 -12.42
CA THR A 112 -9.23 11.24 -12.08
C THR A 112 -9.51 12.74 -12.14
N THR A 113 -8.55 13.58 -11.72
CA THR A 113 -8.65 15.05 -11.86
C THR A 113 -8.71 15.47 -13.32
N LEU A 114 -7.88 14.88 -14.19
CA LEU A 114 -7.92 15.16 -15.63
C LEU A 114 -9.25 14.75 -16.25
N LEU A 115 -9.79 13.59 -15.87
CA LEU A 115 -11.07 13.09 -16.38
C LEU A 115 -12.21 14.03 -15.98
N SER A 116 -12.24 14.46 -14.72
CA SER A 116 -13.23 15.43 -14.23
C SER A 116 -13.18 16.75 -15.00
N ARG A 117 -11.97 17.28 -15.28
CA ARG A 117 -11.80 18.49 -16.10
C ARG A 117 -12.28 18.31 -17.53
N GLN A 118 -11.99 17.16 -18.14
CA GLN A 118 -12.46 16.86 -19.49
C GLN A 118 -14.00 16.78 -19.55
N ALA A 119 -14.62 16.14 -18.56
CA ALA A 119 -16.08 16.08 -18.47
C ALA A 119 -16.71 17.48 -18.30
N GLN A 120 -16.12 18.35 -17.47
CA GLN A 120 -16.56 19.73 -17.31
C GLN A 120 -16.46 20.53 -18.61
N GLN A 121 -15.32 20.43 -19.32
CA GLN A 121 -15.13 21.11 -20.60
C GLN A 121 -16.11 20.62 -21.66
N GLN A 122 -16.40 19.32 -21.70
CA GLN A 122 -17.38 18.75 -22.62
C GLN A 122 -18.79 19.28 -22.31
N ALA A 123 -19.21 19.26 -21.05
CA ALA A 123 -20.51 19.80 -20.64
C ALA A 123 -20.68 21.29 -21.04
N ILE A 124 -19.63 22.11 -20.90
CA ILE A 124 -19.66 23.51 -21.33
C ILE A 124 -19.83 23.63 -22.86
N ARG A 125 -19.16 22.77 -23.64
CA ARG A 125 -19.28 22.76 -25.11
C ARG A 125 -20.67 22.34 -25.54
N ASP A 126 -21.22 21.30 -24.93
CA ASP A 126 -22.54 20.78 -25.24
C ASP A 126 -23.62 21.81 -24.92
N SER A 127 -23.56 22.44 -23.74
CA SER A 127 -24.46 23.53 -23.35
C SER A 127 -24.42 24.72 -24.33
N ARG A 128 -23.23 25.12 -24.79
CA ARG A 128 -23.08 26.18 -25.81
C ARG A 128 -23.66 25.77 -27.16
N SER A 129 -23.50 24.51 -27.57
CA SER A 129 -24.05 24.00 -28.82
C SER A 129 -25.57 23.94 -28.77
N GLU A 130 -26.13 23.48 -27.66
CA GLU A 130 -27.57 23.41 -27.43
C GLU A 130 -28.20 24.81 -27.41
N GLN A 131 -27.57 25.76 -26.72
CA GLN A 131 -28.02 27.15 -26.71
C GLN A 131 -28.08 27.73 -28.14
N ARG A 132 -27.02 27.55 -28.93
CA ARG A 132 -26.99 28.02 -30.33
C ARG A 132 -28.09 27.40 -31.18
N SER A 133 -28.29 26.07 -31.05
CA SER A 133 -29.36 25.38 -31.77
C SER A 133 -30.74 25.92 -31.39
N ASN A 134 -30.98 26.18 -30.11
CA ASN A 134 -32.25 26.73 -29.63
C ASN A 134 -32.48 28.17 -30.12
N ASP A 135 -31.43 28.99 -30.13
CA ASP A 135 -31.48 30.36 -30.65
C ASP A 135 -31.81 30.37 -32.16
N GLU A 136 -31.19 29.47 -32.95
CA GLU A 136 -31.47 29.31 -34.38
C GLU A 136 -32.91 28.85 -34.66
N ILE A 137 -33.44 27.91 -33.87
CA ILE A 137 -34.84 27.46 -33.99
C ILE A 137 -35.79 28.61 -33.67
N SER A 138 -35.52 29.35 -32.59
CA SER A 138 -36.34 30.50 -32.15
C SER A 138 -36.34 31.61 -33.20
N ALA A 139 -35.17 31.96 -33.74
CA ALA A 139 -35.05 32.96 -34.81
C ALA A 139 -35.77 32.52 -36.10
N ASN A 140 -35.67 31.24 -36.47
CA ASN A 140 -36.39 30.70 -37.63
C ASN A 140 -37.91 30.72 -37.44
N LEU A 141 -38.41 30.41 -36.25
CA LEU A 141 -39.83 30.48 -35.92
C LEU A 141 -40.34 31.92 -36.01
N LEU A 142 -39.61 32.88 -35.43
CA LEU A 142 -39.96 34.29 -35.48
C LEU A 142 -40.01 34.82 -36.91
N ARG A 143 -39.02 34.44 -37.75
CA ARG A 143 -38.98 34.80 -39.17
C ARG A 143 -40.15 34.23 -39.97
N ARG A 144 -40.68 33.07 -39.59
CA ARG A 144 -41.87 32.47 -40.22
C ARG A 144 -43.14 33.21 -39.80
N ALA A 145 -43.29 33.54 -38.52
CA ALA A 145 -44.45 34.29 -38.01
C ALA A 145 -44.53 35.72 -38.57
N GLY A 146 -43.38 36.38 -38.80
CA GLY A 146 -43.32 37.70 -39.42
C GLY A 146 -43.59 37.73 -40.94
N LYS A 147 -43.64 36.57 -41.61
CA LYS A 147 -43.97 36.46 -43.04
C LYS A 147 -45.45 36.16 -43.32
N THR A 148 -46.25 35.96 -42.28
CA THR A 148 -47.69 35.64 -42.36
C THR A 148 -48.62 36.86 -42.19
N HIS A 149 -48.08 38.08 -42.28
CA HIS A 149 -48.81 39.34 -42.37
C HIS A 149 -48.40 40.08 -43.64
#